data_AF-S3Y9P8-F1
#
_entry.id   AF-S3Y9P8-F1
#
_cell.length_a   1.000
_cell.length_b   1.000
_cell.length_c   1.000
_cell.angle_alpha   90.00
_cell.angle_beta   90.00
_cell.angle_gamma   90.00
#
_symmetry.space_group_name_H-M   'P 1'
#
loop_
_entity.id
_entity.type
_entity.pdbx_description
1 polymer ?
#
loop_
_entity_poly.entity_id
_entity_poly.type
_entity_poly.pdbx_seq_one_letter_code
_entity_poly.pdbx_strand_id
1 'polypeptide(L)'
;MKNLYQHSIDLKKICIDNTDRDTFSRKLMNLPYRGYEVEELPDNRKIVITKPGGKNVYGTTQKEDFIVFIYNPCNDSLWQISHYQILDDIKNKVRENKDEAKKFLSLMERVYKGEEPADFINDIRALHFVSGESPEALIKAYKWIWGQEDVNYPTGKGRRMSWESYREIIKNL
;
A
#
# COMPACT_ATOMS: atom_id res chain seq x y z
N MET A 1 1.96 -14.04 9.96
CA MET A 1 3.41 -14.19 9.71
C MET A 1 3.84 -13.19 8.64
N LYS A 2 4.94 -12.44 8.83
CA LYS A 2 5.46 -11.51 7.83
C LYS A 2 6.22 -12.29 6.74
N ASN A 3 6.03 -11.94 5.47
CA ASN A 3 6.77 -12.55 4.38
C ASN A 3 8.06 -11.75 4.17
N LEU A 4 9.11 -12.14 4.91
CA LEU A 4 10.35 -11.39 5.02
C LEU A 4 11.45 -12.05 4.19
N TYR A 5 12.08 -11.26 3.33
CA TYR A 5 13.27 -11.63 2.59
C TYR A 5 14.43 -10.78 3.09
N GLN A 6 15.66 -11.26 2.91
CA GLN A 6 16.86 -10.49 3.21
C GLN A 6 17.77 -10.49 1.99
N HIS A 7 17.83 -9.35 1.31
CA HIS A 7 18.62 -9.22 0.09
C HIS A 7 18.84 -7.74 -0.25
N SER A 8 20.04 -7.41 -0.72
CA SER A 8 20.33 -6.10 -1.28
C SER A 8 19.52 -5.86 -2.56
N ILE A 9 19.09 -4.62 -2.78
CA ILE A 9 18.30 -4.25 -3.95
C ILE A 9 18.78 -2.91 -4.55
N ASP A 10 18.98 -2.87 -5.87
CA ASP A 10 19.21 -1.61 -6.60
C ASP A 10 17.88 -0.88 -6.82
N LEU A 11 17.80 0.36 -6.36
CA LEU A 11 16.57 1.15 -6.37
C LEU A 11 16.78 2.49 -7.06
N LYS A 12 15.91 2.79 -8.03
CA LYS A 12 15.76 4.16 -8.55
C LYS A 12 14.68 4.88 -7.76
N LYS A 13 15.00 6.05 -7.22
CA LYS A 13 13.99 6.91 -6.60
C LYS A 13 13.05 7.51 -7.65
N ILE A 14 11.75 7.44 -7.39
CA ILE A 14 10.71 8.09 -8.18
C ILE A 14 9.69 8.75 -7.26
N CYS A 15 8.95 9.72 -7.80
CA CYS A 15 7.79 10.31 -7.15
C CYS A 15 6.60 10.19 -8.09
N ILE A 16 5.54 9.53 -7.64
CA ILE A 16 4.28 9.42 -8.38
C ILE A 16 3.16 9.67 -7.38
N ASP A 17 2.49 10.80 -7.57
CA ASP A 17 1.30 11.12 -6.78
C ASP A 17 0.16 10.16 -7.14
N ASN A 18 -0.59 9.80 -6.11
CA ASN A 18 -1.87 9.15 -6.24
C ASN A 18 -2.83 10.04 -7.03
N THR A 19 -3.78 9.41 -7.68
CA THR A 19 -4.82 10.08 -8.47
C THR A 19 -5.96 9.09 -8.66
N ASP A 20 -6.94 9.46 -9.48
CA ASP A 20 -7.93 8.51 -9.97
C ASP A 20 -7.31 7.21 -10.50
N ARG A 21 -8.10 6.13 -10.41
CA ARG A 21 -7.68 4.77 -10.74
C ARG A 21 -7.01 4.65 -12.11
N ASP A 22 -7.60 5.24 -13.14
CA ASP A 22 -7.17 5.03 -14.52
C ASP A 22 -5.86 5.77 -14.80
N THR A 23 -5.74 7.00 -14.32
CA THR A 23 -4.51 7.78 -14.45
C THR A 23 -3.37 7.15 -13.64
N PHE A 24 -3.65 6.71 -12.40
CA PHE A 24 -2.62 6.13 -11.54
C PHE A 24 -2.11 4.82 -12.12
N SER A 25 -3.00 3.88 -12.43
CA SER A 25 -2.62 2.58 -13.02
C SER A 25 -1.86 2.72 -14.35
N ARG A 26 -2.24 3.68 -15.21
CA ARG A 26 -1.51 3.96 -16.47
C ARG A 26 -0.08 4.41 -16.22
N LYS A 27 0.16 5.30 -15.24
CA LYS A 27 1.52 5.71 -14.86
C LYS A 27 2.35 4.49 -14.40
N LEU A 28 1.76 3.59 -13.63
CA LEU A 28 2.43 2.38 -13.12
C LEU A 28 2.74 1.36 -14.23
N MET A 29 1.80 1.14 -15.16
CA MET A 29 2.02 0.30 -16.34
C MET A 29 3.15 0.82 -17.23
N ASN A 30 3.37 2.13 -17.28
CA ASN A 30 4.43 2.73 -18.09
C ASN A 30 5.80 2.76 -17.41
N LEU A 31 5.93 2.31 -16.15
CA LEU A 31 7.22 2.22 -15.48
C LEU A 31 8.12 1.17 -16.17
N PRO A 32 9.41 1.46 -16.41
CA PRO A 32 10.38 0.46 -16.85
C PRO A 32 10.55 -0.68 -15.83
N TYR A 33 11.05 -1.83 -16.27
CA TYR A 33 11.29 -2.97 -15.38
C TYR A 33 12.56 -2.72 -14.54
N ARG A 34 12.40 -2.69 -13.20
CA ARG A 34 13.42 -2.33 -12.20
C ARG A 34 12.82 -2.29 -10.77
N GLY A 35 13.69 -2.21 -9.76
CA GLY A 35 13.33 -1.79 -8.39
C GLY A 35 13.25 -0.26 -8.21
N TYR A 36 12.26 0.21 -7.46
CA TYR A 36 12.02 1.62 -7.21
C TYR A 36 11.83 1.92 -5.73
N GLU A 37 12.48 2.98 -5.25
CA GLU A 37 12.12 3.63 -3.99
C GLU A 37 10.98 4.60 -4.30
N VAL A 38 9.85 4.44 -3.59
CA VAL A 38 8.62 5.17 -3.90
C VAL A 38 8.08 5.99 -2.75
N GLU A 39 8.38 5.63 -1.50
CA GLU A 39 8.00 6.41 -0.32
C GLU A 39 9.07 6.26 0.77
N GLU A 40 9.22 7.30 1.58
CA GLU A 40 9.99 7.25 2.83
C GLU A 40 9.05 7.11 4.03
N LEU A 41 9.46 6.35 5.04
CA LEU A 41 8.78 6.20 6.31
C LEU A 41 9.56 6.92 7.43
N PRO A 42 8.88 7.40 8.49
CA PRO A 42 9.53 8.21 9.54
C PRO A 42 10.58 7.45 10.36
N ASP A 43 10.60 6.12 10.29
CA ASP A 43 11.56 5.25 10.98
C ASP A 43 12.71 4.77 10.08
N ASN A 44 12.99 5.52 9.01
CA ASN A 44 14.02 5.26 7.99
C ASN A 44 13.77 4.02 7.11
N ARG A 45 12.67 3.29 7.32
CA ARG A 45 12.20 2.30 6.34
C ARG A 45 11.66 3.01 5.10
N LYS A 46 11.51 2.26 4.02
CA LYS A 46 11.05 2.76 2.73
C LYS A 46 9.95 1.88 2.19
N ILE A 47 8.99 2.44 1.46
CA ILE A 47 8.16 1.64 0.56
C ILE A 47 8.93 1.54 -0.76
N VAL A 48 9.11 0.32 -1.23
CA VAL A 48 9.78 0.03 -2.49
C VAL A 48 8.93 -0.90 -3.33
N ILE A 49 9.06 -0.81 -4.65
CA ILE A 49 8.38 -1.72 -5.58
C ILE A 49 9.37 -2.38 -6.54
N THR A 50 9.06 -3.58 -7.02
CA THR A 50 9.81 -4.24 -8.08
C THR A 50 8.91 -4.61 -9.25
N LYS A 51 9.29 -4.18 -10.45
CA LYS A 51 8.59 -4.52 -11.70
C LYS A 51 9.53 -5.34 -12.61
N PRO A 52 9.10 -6.47 -13.19
CA PRO A 52 7.75 -7.04 -13.14
C PRO A 52 7.45 -7.77 -11.82
N GLY A 53 6.17 -7.85 -11.44
CA GLY A 53 5.68 -8.64 -10.30
C GLY A 53 5.28 -10.07 -10.66
N GLY A 54 4.92 -10.30 -11.94
CA GLY A 54 4.77 -11.65 -12.50
C GLY A 54 3.56 -12.45 -12.01
N LYS A 55 2.54 -11.80 -11.45
CA LYS A 55 1.34 -12.48 -10.96
C LYS A 55 0.59 -13.17 -12.11
N ASN A 56 0.17 -14.41 -11.90
CA ASN A 56 -0.73 -15.10 -12.83
C ASN A 56 -2.18 -14.81 -12.45
N VAL A 57 -2.93 -14.20 -13.38
CA VAL A 57 -4.35 -13.88 -13.23
C VAL A 57 -5.11 -14.53 -14.39
N TYR A 58 -6.03 -15.44 -14.07
CA TYR A 58 -6.83 -16.20 -15.06
C TYR A 58 -5.99 -16.83 -16.19
N GLY A 59 -4.83 -17.42 -15.85
CA GLY A 59 -3.92 -18.05 -16.82
C GLY A 59 -3.05 -17.07 -17.61
N THR A 60 -3.17 -15.76 -17.37
CA THR A 60 -2.34 -14.72 -18.02
C THR A 60 -1.36 -14.12 -17.02
N THR A 61 -0.07 -14.13 -17.36
CA THR A 61 0.97 -13.47 -16.56
C THR A 61 0.86 -11.95 -16.72
N GLN A 62 0.61 -11.27 -15.60
CA GLN A 62 0.55 -9.80 -15.51
C GLN A 62 1.97 -9.25 -15.44
N LYS A 63 2.62 -9.09 -16.59
CA LYS A 63 3.99 -8.58 -16.69
C LYS A 63 4.12 -7.12 -16.25
N GLU A 64 3.04 -6.36 -16.39
CA GLU A 64 3.01 -4.96 -15.99
C GLU A 64 2.73 -4.76 -14.49
N ASP A 65 2.43 -5.84 -13.76
CA ASP A 65 2.32 -5.84 -12.31
C ASP A 65 3.67 -5.57 -11.65
N PHE A 66 3.66 -5.29 -10.35
CA PHE A 66 4.84 -5.09 -9.52
C PHE A 66 4.61 -5.70 -8.13
N ILE A 67 5.65 -5.87 -7.32
CA ILE A 67 5.51 -6.30 -5.92
C ILE A 67 5.82 -5.10 -5.02
N VAL A 68 5.07 -4.95 -3.94
CA VAL A 68 5.27 -3.89 -2.93
C VAL A 68 5.99 -4.46 -1.70
N PHE A 69 7.01 -3.77 -1.24
CA PHE A 69 7.75 -4.12 -0.03
C PHE A 69 7.89 -2.93 0.92
N ILE A 70 7.95 -3.22 2.21
CA ILE A 70 8.58 -2.35 3.19
C ILE A 70 10.04 -2.79 3.31
N TYR A 71 10.95 -1.91 2.90
CA TYR A 71 12.39 -2.11 2.92
C TYR A 71 13.02 -1.45 4.16
N ASN A 72 13.83 -2.20 4.89
CA ASN A 72 14.65 -1.68 5.98
C ASN A 72 16.12 -1.62 5.55
N PRO A 73 16.68 -0.42 5.30
CA PRO A 73 18.06 -0.27 4.86
C PRO A 73 19.10 -0.62 5.94
N CYS A 74 18.72 -0.74 7.21
CA CYS A 74 19.67 -1.08 8.28
C CYS A 74 20.11 -2.55 8.24
N ASN A 75 19.33 -3.44 7.62
CA ASN A 75 19.59 -4.88 7.60
C ASN A 75 19.22 -5.56 6.29
N ASP A 76 18.96 -4.78 5.24
CA ASP A 76 18.53 -5.23 3.90
C ASP A 76 17.29 -6.14 3.91
N SER A 77 16.41 -5.96 4.89
CA SER A 77 15.18 -6.75 4.96
C SER A 77 14.08 -6.16 4.09
N LEU A 78 13.42 -7.03 3.33
CA LEU A 78 12.33 -6.75 2.40
C LEU A 78 11.10 -7.49 2.89
N TRP A 79 10.15 -6.78 3.49
CA TRP A 79 8.87 -7.35 3.87
C TRP A 79 7.87 -7.15 2.73
N GLN A 80 7.50 -8.24 2.06
CA GLN A 80 6.39 -8.23 1.10
C GLN A 80 5.08 -8.11 1.86
N ILE A 81 4.64 -6.87 2.07
CA ILE A 81 3.41 -6.56 2.78
C ILE A 81 2.20 -6.92 1.91
N SER A 82 1.19 -7.55 2.51
CA SER A 82 -0.03 -7.97 1.81
C SER A 82 -1.28 -7.27 2.33
N HIS A 83 -2.32 -7.19 1.49
CA HIS A 83 -3.61 -6.64 1.89
C HIS A 83 -4.22 -7.39 3.10
N TYR A 84 -3.97 -8.70 3.24
CA TYR A 84 -4.43 -9.46 4.40
C TYR A 84 -3.72 -9.04 5.70
N GLN A 85 -2.42 -8.78 5.63
CA GLN A 85 -1.65 -8.30 6.80
C GLN A 85 -2.14 -6.92 7.23
N ILE A 86 -2.36 -6.01 6.28
CA ILE A 86 -2.87 -4.67 6.62
C ILE A 86 -4.31 -4.74 7.14
N LEU A 87 -5.16 -5.60 6.56
CA LEU A 87 -6.52 -5.82 7.07
C LEU A 87 -6.53 -6.33 8.52
N ASP A 88 -5.64 -7.28 8.87
CA ASP A 88 -5.52 -7.76 10.24
C ASP A 88 -5.04 -6.67 11.19
N ASP A 89 -4.05 -5.88 10.76
CA ASP A 89 -3.56 -4.72 11.50
C ASP A 89 -4.68 -3.70 11.80
N ILE A 90 -5.47 -3.35 10.79
CA ILE A 90 -6.63 -2.46 10.92
C ILE A 90 -7.69 -3.03 11.88
N LYS A 91 -7.96 -4.35 11.83
CA LYS A 91 -8.88 -4.99 12.78
C LYS A 91 -8.37 -4.89 14.22
N ASN A 92 -7.07 -4.97 14.43
CA ASN A 92 -6.47 -4.76 15.75
C ASN A 92 -6.61 -3.29 16.19
N LYS A 93 -6.33 -2.33 15.31
CA LYS A 93 -6.54 -0.90 15.58
C LYS A 93 -8.00 -0.55 15.92
N VAL A 94 -8.96 -1.19 15.26
CA VAL A 94 -10.40 -1.07 15.58
C VAL A 94 -10.72 -1.58 16.99
N ARG A 95 -10.11 -2.69 17.41
CA ARG A 95 -10.28 -3.24 18.78
C ARG A 95 -9.62 -2.36 19.82
N GLU A 96 -8.48 -1.76 19.48
CA GLU A 96 -7.69 -0.89 20.35
C GLU A 96 -8.40 0.44 20.61
N ASN A 97 -8.81 1.16 19.56
CA ASN A 97 -9.46 2.46 19.67
C ASN A 97 -10.39 2.71 18.47
N LYS A 98 -11.71 2.59 18.69
CA LYS A 98 -12.71 2.76 17.64
C LYS A 98 -12.77 4.17 17.05
N ASP A 99 -12.61 5.20 17.88
CA ASP A 99 -12.74 6.59 17.42
C ASP A 99 -11.54 7.01 16.56
N GLU A 100 -10.33 6.60 16.94
CA GLU A 100 -9.17 6.78 16.08
C GLU A 100 -9.23 5.89 14.84
N ALA A 101 -9.72 4.65 14.95
CA ALA A 101 -9.88 3.78 13.79
C ALA A 101 -10.88 4.36 12.76
N LYS A 102 -11.94 5.04 13.21
CA LYS A 102 -12.85 5.80 12.32
C LYS A 102 -12.11 6.88 11.54
N LYS A 103 -11.27 7.68 12.21
CA LYS A 103 -10.43 8.70 11.56
C LYS A 103 -9.45 8.06 10.58
N PHE A 104 -8.80 6.97 10.98
CA PHE A 104 -7.85 6.24 10.14
C PHE A 104 -8.52 5.72 8.85
N LEU A 105 -9.67 5.08 8.97
CA LEU A 105 -10.43 4.56 7.82
C LEU A 105 -10.94 5.68 6.90
N SER A 106 -11.28 6.85 7.46
CA SER A 106 -11.62 8.04 6.66
C SER A 106 -10.42 8.52 5.84
N LEU A 107 -9.22 8.57 6.42
CA LEU A 107 -8.00 8.93 5.69
C LEU A 107 -7.64 7.87 4.63
N MET A 108 -7.82 6.58 4.93
CA MET A 108 -7.67 5.53 3.92
C MET A 108 -8.67 5.66 2.77
N GLU A 109 -9.92 6.08 3.05
CA GLU A 109 -10.92 6.28 2.01
C GLU A 109 -10.54 7.42 1.05
N ARG A 110 -9.94 8.49 1.57
CA ARG A 110 -9.40 9.60 0.76
C ARG A 110 -8.35 9.09 -0.24
N VAL A 111 -7.40 8.27 0.24
CA VAL A 111 -6.37 7.63 -0.61
C VAL A 111 -6.99 6.66 -1.61
N TYR A 112 -7.96 5.86 -1.18
CA TYR A 112 -8.70 4.96 -2.08
C TYR A 112 -9.37 5.75 -3.23
N LYS A 113 -9.93 6.92 -2.93
CA LYS A 113 -10.55 7.86 -3.89
C LYS A 113 -9.55 8.62 -4.77
N GLY A 114 -8.25 8.48 -4.52
CA GLY A 114 -7.19 9.04 -5.35
C GLY A 114 -6.49 10.27 -4.78
N GLU A 115 -6.81 10.70 -3.55
CA GLU A 115 -6.07 11.78 -2.90
C GLU A 115 -4.65 11.31 -2.52
N GLU A 116 -3.67 12.20 -2.63
CA GLU A 116 -2.27 11.91 -2.31
C GLU A 116 -2.03 11.97 -0.78
N PRO A 117 -1.57 10.89 -0.13
CA PRO A 117 -1.29 10.89 1.31
C PRO A 117 -0.41 12.04 1.81
N ALA A 118 0.54 12.50 0.99
CA ALA A 118 1.42 13.62 1.35
C ALA A 118 0.64 14.92 1.64
N ASP A 119 -0.50 15.15 0.99
CA ASP A 119 -1.31 16.37 1.12
C ASP A 119 -2.00 16.49 2.49
N PHE A 120 -2.10 15.38 3.23
CA PHE A 120 -2.73 15.32 4.56
C PHE A 120 -1.89 14.47 5.53
N ILE A 121 -0.57 14.48 5.35
CA ILE A 121 0.35 13.67 6.15
C ILE A 121 0.30 13.99 7.65
N ASN A 122 0.00 15.24 8.01
CA ASN A 122 -0.14 15.65 9.41
C ASN A 122 -1.34 14.98 10.08
N ASP A 123 -2.47 14.84 9.37
CA ASP A 123 -3.65 14.14 9.89
C ASP A 123 -3.35 12.65 10.11
N ILE A 124 -2.57 12.05 9.21
CA ILE A 124 -2.14 10.65 9.32
C ILE A 124 -1.22 10.46 10.54
N ARG A 125 -0.25 11.36 10.73
CA ARG A 125 0.73 11.30 11.82
C ARG A 125 0.15 11.65 13.20
N ALA A 126 -0.99 12.34 13.22
CA ALA A 126 -1.72 12.65 14.46
C ALA A 126 -2.50 11.44 15.02
N LEU A 127 -2.58 10.33 14.28
CA LEU A 127 -3.17 9.08 14.77
C LEU A 127 -2.16 8.29 15.61
N HIS A 128 -2.64 7.73 16.71
CA HIS A 128 -1.85 7.03 17.71
C HIS A 128 -2.43 5.65 17.99
N PHE A 129 -1.74 4.64 17.50
CA PHE A 129 -1.97 3.25 17.85
C PHE A 129 -0.69 2.63 18.39
N VAL A 130 -0.83 1.81 19.42
CA VAL A 130 0.25 1.02 20.03
C VAL A 130 0.46 -0.29 19.25
N SER A 131 -0.60 -0.84 18.67
CA SER A 131 -0.52 -2.08 17.90
C SER A 131 -0.11 -1.86 16.44
N GLY A 132 0.64 -2.83 15.91
CA GLY A 132 0.91 -2.97 14.48
C GLY A 132 1.84 -1.91 13.90
N GLU A 133 1.75 -1.71 12.58
CA GLU A 133 2.50 -0.69 11.86
C GLU A 133 1.87 0.69 12.02
N SER A 134 2.65 1.75 11.80
CA SER A 134 2.14 3.12 11.90
C SER A 134 1.07 3.40 10.83
N PRO A 135 0.09 4.29 11.11
CA PRO A 135 -0.89 4.74 10.12
C PRO A 135 -0.25 5.23 8.81
N GLU A 136 0.87 5.94 8.92
CA GLU A 136 1.63 6.41 7.76
C GLU A 136 2.19 5.26 6.92
N ALA A 137 2.81 4.25 7.55
CA ALA A 137 3.34 3.10 6.83
C ALA A 137 2.23 2.32 6.11
N LEU A 138 1.10 2.10 6.78
CA LEU A 138 -0.03 1.37 6.21
C LEU A 138 -0.68 2.11 5.05
N ILE A 139 -0.94 3.42 5.20
CA ILE A 139 -1.55 4.23 4.12
C ILE A 139 -0.63 4.34 2.91
N LYS A 140 0.66 4.63 3.13
CA LYS A 140 1.64 4.71 2.03
C LYS A 140 1.78 3.37 1.33
N ALA A 141 1.87 2.26 2.06
CA ALA A 141 1.87 0.92 1.45
C ALA A 141 0.58 0.66 0.64
N TYR A 142 -0.58 1.06 1.15
CA TYR A 142 -1.86 0.82 0.48
C TYR A 142 -2.03 1.59 -0.83
N LYS A 143 -1.53 2.82 -0.93
CA LYS A 143 -1.47 3.55 -2.20
C LYS A 143 -0.88 2.67 -3.31
N TRP A 144 0.26 2.04 -3.02
CA TRP A 144 0.96 1.18 -3.98
C TRP A 144 0.29 -0.18 -4.18
N ILE A 145 -0.24 -0.81 -3.12
CA ILE A 145 -1.00 -2.07 -3.25
C ILE A 145 -2.28 -1.87 -4.08
N TRP A 146 -2.99 -0.76 -3.91
CA TRP A 146 -4.17 -0.47 -4.73
C TRP A 146 -3.80 -0.18 -6.18
N GLY A 147 -2.69 0.53 -6.43
CA GLY A 147 -2.12 0.63 -7.78
C GLY A 147 -1.82 -0.75 -8.37
N GLN A 148 -1.25 -1.66 -7.59
CA GLN A 148 -0.95 -3.04 -7.98
C GLN A 148 -2.24 -3.80 -8.34
N GLU A 149 -3.29 -3.68 -7.52
CA GLU A 149 -4.59 -4.30 -7.77
C GLU A 149 -5.25 -3.74 -9.04
N ASP A 150 -5.15 -2.43 -9.30
CA ASP A 150 -5.72 -1.84 -10.50
C ASP A 150 -4.99 -2.29 -11.77
N VAL A 151 -3.67 -2.43 -11.73
CA VAL A 151 -2.87 -2.96 -12.84
C VAL A 151 -3.18 -4.42 -13.10
N ASN A 152 -3.34 -5.23 -12.04
CA ASN A 152 -3.67 -6.66 -12.16
C ASN A 152 -5.08 -6.93 -12.69
N TYR A 153 -6.01 -6.00 -12.46
CA TYR A 153 -7.42 -6.17 -12.80
C TYR A 153 -7.97 -4.93 -13.52
N PRO A 154 -7.47 -4.61 -14.74
CA PRO A 154 -7.77 -3.36 -15.43
C PRO A 154 -9.25 -3.22 -15.79
N THR A 155 -9.91 -4.32 -16.16
CA THR A 155 -11.36 -4.38 -16.44
C THR A 155 -12.18 -4.89 -15.24
N GLY A 156 -11.51 -5.22 -14.13
CA GLY A 156 -12.13 -5.81 -12.94
C GLY A 156 -12.40 -4.80 -11.82
N LYS A 157 -12.59 -5.33 -10.62
CA LYS A 157 -12.81 -4.54 -9.40
C LYS A 157 -11.54 -3.80 -8.94
N GLY A 158 -10.34 -4.24 -9.30
CA GLY A 158 -9.07 -3.59 -8.90
C GLY A 158 -9.00 -3.34 -7.40
N ARG A 159 -8.61 -2.12 -7.00
CA ARG A 159 -8.56 -1.67 -5.60
C ARG A 159 -9.87 -1.85 -4.82
N ARG A 160 -11.02 -1.92 -5.50
CA ARG A 160 -12.33 -2.14 -4.86
C ARG A 160 -12.42 -3.50 -4.18
N MET A 161 -11.67 -4.50 -4.64
CA MET A 161 -11.70 -5.85 -4.05
C MET A 161 -11.24 -5.83 -2.60
N SER A 162 -10.11 -5.17 -2.31
CA SER A 162 -9.63 -5.02 -0.95
C SER A 162 -10.46 -3.98 -0.17
N TRP A 163 -10.95 -2.92 -0.84
CA TRP A 163 -11.79 -1.91 -0.20
C TRP A 163 -13.12 -2.45 0.37
N GLU A 164 -13.72 -3.46 -0.25
CA GLU A 164 -14.96 -4.07 0.24
C GLU A 164 -14.85 -4.55 1.71
N SER A 165 -13.69 -5.07 2.13
CA SER A 165 -13.47 -5.48 3.53
C SER A 165 -13.49 -4.29 4.50
N TYR A 166 -12.95 -3.14 4.09
CA TYR A 166 -12.94 -1.92 4.90
C TYR A 166 -14.33 -1.29 5.00
N ARG A 167 -15.12 -1.33 3.93
CA ARG A 167 -16.51 -0.88 3.97
C ARG A 167 -17.34 -1.64 5.00
N GLU A 168 -17.14 -2.95 5.11
CA GLU A 168 -17.83 -3.73 6.15
C GLU A 168 -17.36 -3.37 7.56
N ILE A 169 -16.07 -3.09 7.77
CA ILE A 169 -15.59 -2.58 9.07
C ILE A 169 -16.25 -1.24 9.40
N ILE A 170 -16.26 -0.29 8.45
CA ILE A 170 -16.85 1.04 8.63
C ILE A 170 -18.34 0.96 9.00
N LYS A 171 -19.11 0.06 8.39
CA LYS A 171 -20.54 -0.13 8.73
C LYS A 171 -20.77 -0.63 10.16
N ASN A 172 -19.79 -1.29 10.76
CA ASN A 172 -19.90 -1.92 12.09
C ASN A 172 -19.18 -1.11 13.20
N LEU A 173 -18.71 0.09 12.89
CA LEU A 173 -17.96 0.98 13.78
C LEU A 173 -18.83 2.08 14.38
#